data_AF-A0A1Z4BYA6-F1
#
_entry.id   AF-A0A1Z4BYA6-F1
#
_cell.length_a   1.000
_cell.length_b   1.000
_cell.length_c   1.000
_cell.angle_alpha   90.00
_cell.angle_beta   90.00
_cell.angle_gamma   90.00
#
_symmetry.space_group_name_H-M   'P 1'
#
loop_
_entity.id
_entity.type
_entity.pdbx_description
1 polymer ?
#
loop_
_entity_poly.entity_id
_entity_poly.type
_entity_poly.pdbx_seq_one_letter_code
_entity_poly.pdbx_strand_id
1 'polypeptide(L)' 'MSQQNGDSLTVFNVHGNNVCLIAAIHYNRKTLFVRHILTHAEYDKGKWKL' A
#
# COMPACT_ATOMS: atom_id res chain seq x y z
N MET A 1 13.04 8.46 -19.87
CA MET A 1 12.66 7.66 -18.68
C MET A 1 11.18 7.89 -18.46
N SER A 2 10.37 6.84 -18.64
CA SER A 2 8.91 6.94 -18.71
C SER A 2 8.32 7.38 -17.36
N GLN A 3 7.47 8.42 -17.40
CA GLN A 3 6.52 8.69 -16.33
C GLN A 3 5.49 7.56 -16.32
N GLN A 4 5.65 6.61 -15.40
CA GLN A 4 4.59 5.66 -15.07
C GLN A 4 3.58 6.41 -14.21
N ASN A 5 2.43 6.73 -14.80
CA ASN A 5 1.32 7.44 -14.18
C ASN A 5 0.54 6.48 -13.26
N GLY A 6 1.19 6.03 -12.17
CA GLY A 6 0.59 5.18 -11.15
C GLY A 6 0.55 5.91 -9.81
N ASP A 7 -0.61 5.93 -9.16
CA ASP A 7 -0.73 6.39 -7.77
C ASP A 7 0.39 5.74 -6.93
N SER A 8 1.24 6.56 -6.32
CA SER A 8 2.33 6.05 -5.47
C SER A 8 1.72 5.43 -4.20
N LEU A 9 1.69 4.09 -4.16
CA LEU A 9 1.27 3.33 -2.98
C LEU A 9 2.45 3.11 -2.04
N THR A 10 2.22 3.34 -0.75
CA THR A 10 3.16 3.07 0.34
C THR A 10 2.67 1.87 1.14
N VAL A 11 3.58 0.96 1.47
CA VAL A 11 3.29 -0.24 2.27
C VAL A 11 3.90 -0.08 3.66
N PHE A 12 3.10 -0.30 4.70
CA PHE A 12 3.52 -0.29 6.10
C PHE A 12 3.38 -1.68 6.70
N ASN A 13 4.42 -2.13 7.40
CA ASN A 13 4.34 -3.32 8.23
C ASN A 13 3.71 -2.95 9.57
N VAL A 14 2.63 -3.64 9.94
CA VAL A 14 1.86 -3.42 11.16
C VAL A 14 1.73 -4.71 11.97
N HIS A 15 1.48 -4.57 13.27
CA HIS A 15 1.26 -5.69 14.19
C HIS A 15 2.41 -6.71 14.20
N GLY A 16 3.63 -6.25 14.51
CA GLY A 16 4.80 -7.15 14.58
C GLY A 16 5.16 -7.81 13.24
N ASN A 17 4.93 -7.11 12.11
CA ASN A 17 5.19 -7.60 10.76
C ASN A 17 4.29 -8.77 10.32
N ASN A 18 3.07 -8.88 10.84
CA ASN A 18 2.11 -9.89 10.41
C ASN A 18 1.16 -9.38 9.31
N VAL A 19 1.00 -8.06 9.23
CA VAL A 19 0.04 -7.39 8.35
C VAL A 19 0.73 -6.29 7.55
N CYS A 20 0.36 -6.18 6.28
CA CYS A 20 0.75 -5.12 5.36
C CYS A 20 -0.43 -4.15 5.16
N LEU A 21 -0.25 -2.90 5.53
CA LEU A 21 -1.16 -1.80 5.22
C LEU A 21 -0.68 -1.09 3.95
N ILE A 22 -1.50 -1.11 2.90
CA ILE A 22 -1.21 -0.43 1.63
C ILE A 22 -2.04 0.85 1.56
N ALA A 23 -1.39 1.99 1.37
CA ALA A 23 -2.06 3.28 1.36
C ALA A 23 -1.53 4.24 0.30
N ALA A 24 -2.41 5.09 -0.22
CA ALA A 24 -2.04 6.24 -1.04
C ALA A 24 -1.88 7.48 -0.14
N ILE A 25 -0.78 8.21 -0.29
CA ILE A 25 -0.46 9.36 0.57
C ILE A 25 -0.51 10.65 -0.24
N HIS A 26 -1.39 11.55 0.17
CA HIS A 26 -1.51 12.88 -0.42
C HIS A 26 -0.87 13.89 0.54
N TYR A 27 0.46 14.07 0.44
CA TYR A 27 1.23 14.93 1.34
C TYR A 27 0.72 16.37 1.39
N ASN A 28 0.37 16.95 0.23
CA ASN A 28 -0.17 18.31 0.13
C ASN A 28 -1.48 18.48 0.92
N ARG A 29 -2.30 17.43 1.01
CA ARG A 29 -3.57 17.43 1.75
C ARG A 29 -3.42 16.88 3.17
N LYS A 30 -2.22 16.41 3.54
CA LYS A 30 -1.94 15.70 4.80
C LYS A 30 -2.96 14.58 5.07
N THR A 31 -3.35 13.87 4.01
CA THR A 31 -4.35 12.81 4.08
C THR A 31 -3.76 11.50 3.57
N LEU A 32 -4.08 10.41 4.26
CA LEU A 32 -3.71 9.05 3.87
C LEU A 32 -4.98 8.24 3.62
N PHE A 33 -5.04 7.58 2.47
CA PHE A 33 -6.14 6.70 2.09
C PHE A 33 -5.70 5.24 2.16
N VAL A 34 -6.31 4.49 3.07
CA VAL A 34 -6.09 3.04 3.18
C VAL A 34 -6.74 2.35 1.99
N ARG A 35 -5.93 1.64 1.19
CA ARG A 35 -6.41 0.86 0.03
C ARG A 35 -6.68 -0.58 0.43
N HIS A 36 -5.73 -1.21 1.13
CA HIS A 36 -5.82 -2.60 1.55
C HIS A 36 -5.14 -2.82 2.90
N ILE A 37 -5.65 -3.81 3.64
CA ILE A 37 -5.03 -4.40 4.81
C ILE A 37 -4.95 -5.89 4.54
N LEU A 38 -3.75 -6.43 4.37
CA LEU A 38 -3.52 -7.82 3.99
C LEU A 38 -2.59 -8.49 4.99
N THR A 39 -2.74 -9.80 5.19
CA THR A 39 -1.66 -10.58 5.80
C THR A 39 -0.45 -10.65 4.85
N HIS A 40 0.76 -10.91 5.37
CA HIS A 40 1.93 -11.10 4.51
C HIS A 40 1.72 -12.21 3.46
N ALA A 41 1.11 -13.32 3.86
CA ALA A 41 0.79 -14.42 2.96
C ALA A 41 -0.15 -14.01 1.80
N GLU A 42 -1.02 -13.03 2.02
CA GLU A 42 -1.91 -12.48 0.99
C GLU A 42 -1.24 -11.44 0.11
N TYR A 43 -0.38 -10.63 0.71
CA TYR A 43 0.46 -9.68 0.00
C TYR A 43 1.40 -10.38 -0.98
N ASP A 44 2.08 -11.44 -0.53
CA ASP A 44 3.00 -12.26 -1.34
C ASP A 44 2.30 -12.94 -2.52
N LYS A 45 1.04 -13.31 -2.35
CA LYS A 45 0.20 -13.86 -3.42
C LYS A 45 -0.26 -12.80 -4.43
N GLY A 46 0.14 -11.54 -4.25
CA GLY A 46 -0.18 -10.46 -5.17
C GLY A 46 -1.65 -10.01 -5.13
N LYS A 47 -2.39 -10.31 -4.06
CA LYS A 47 -3.82 -9.97 -3.94
C LYS A 47 -4.13 -8.46 -4.02
N TRP A 48 -3.10 -7.61 -3.92
CA TRP A 48 -3.23 -6.15 -4.04
C TRP A 48 -3.24 -5.64 -5.49
N LYS A 49 -2.94 -6.49 -6.49
CA LYS A 49 -2.83 -6.12 -7.91
C LYS A 49 -4.09 -6.39 -8.74
N LEU A 50 -5.26 -6.53 -8.10
CA LEU A 50 -6.54 -6.76 -8.80
C LEU A 50 -6.85 -5.66 -9.81
#